data_AF-A0A7Z9M9F5-F1
#
_entry.id   AF-A0A7Z9M9F5-F1
#
_cell.length_a   1.000
_cell.length_b   1.000
_cell.length_c   1.000
_cell.angle_alpha   90.00
_cell.angle_beta   90.00
_cell.angle_gamma   90.00
#
_symmetry.space_group_name_H-M   'P 1'
#
loop_
_entity.id
_entity.type
_entity.pdbx_description
1 polymer ?
#
loop_
_entity_poly.entity_id
_entity_poly.type
_entity_poly.pdbx_seq_one_letter_code
_entity_poly.pdbx_strand_id
1 'polypeptide(L)' 'MNDINNCRRLSVEKAGGIGPSAEPVDECAELSGNQTTLNRSIDCAGVALHSGKKVSLSLKPAGPNMGIIFRRSDLPGLP' A
#
# COMPACT_ATOMS: atom_id res chain seq x y z
N MET A 1 22.49 -10.34 0.91
CA MET A 1 21.28 -10.15 1.75
C MET A 1 21.24 -8.68 2.10
N ASN A 2 20.41 -7.87 1.43
CA ASN A 2 20.27 -6.46 1.80
C ASN A 2 19.07 -6.30 2.73
N ASP A 3 19.34 -5.80 3.92
CA ASP A 3 18.40 -5.51 4.99
C ASP A 3 17.36 -4.46 4.57
N ILE A 4 16.12 -4.90 4.38
CA ILE A 4 14.96 -4.05 4.04
C ILE A 4 14.30 -3.43 5.30
N ASN A 5 14.70 -3.83 6.50
CA ASN A 5 14.00 -3.46 7.74
C ASN A 5 14.82 -2.59 8.69
N ASN A 6 15.38 -1.46 8.22
CA ASN A 6 15.92 -0.45 9.13
C ASN A 6 15.23 0.90 8.98
N CYS A 7 13.95 0.97 9.36
CA CYS A 7 13.28 2.24 9.55
C CYS A 7 12.24 2.14 10.67
N ARG A 8 12.69 1.96 11.92
CA ARG A 8 11.95 2.34 13.14
C ARG A 8 12.88 2.30 14.36
N ARG A 9 13.65 3.36 14.56
CA ARG A 9 14.14 3.77 15.88
C ARG A 9 13.58 5.16 16.17
N LEU A 10 12.37 5.19 16.74
CA LEU A 10 11.75 6.42 17.19
C LEU A 10 12.31 6.75 18.58
N SER A 11 13.30 7.63 18.66
CA SER A 11 13.51 8.43 19.87
C SER A 11 12.60 9.64 19.76
N VAL A 12 11.58 9.70 20.62
CA VAL A 12 10.72 10.87 20.77
C VAL A 12 11.52 11.95 21.50
N GLU A 13 11.97 12.98 20.81
CA GLU A 13 12.43 14.21 21.44
C GLU A 13 11.32 15.25 21.37
N LYS A 14 10.84 15.63 22.56
CA LYS A 14 9.70 16.50 22.82
C LYS A 14 10.07 17.94 22.48
N ALA A 15 9.36 18.59 21.56
CA ALA A 15 9.41 20.05 21.38
C ALA A 15 8.13 20.68 21.94
N GLY A 16 8.27 21.67 22.81
CA GLY A 16 7.18 22.34 23.50
C GLY A 16 6.50 23.45 22.69
N GLY A 17 5.26 23.76 23.08
CA GLY A 17 4.75 25.14 23.12
C GLY A 17 3.70 25.57 22.09
N ILE A 18 2.52 25.94 22.64
CA ILE A 18 1.46 26.84 22.13
C ILE A 18 0.35 26.17 21.29
N GLY A 19 -0.88 26.20 21.84
CA GLY A 19 -1.95 25.19 21.66
C GLY A 19 -2.85 25.28 20.42
N PRO A 20 -3.84 24.37 20.27
CA PRO A 20 -4.72 24.34 19.11
C PRO A 20 -6.13 24.84 19.44
N SER A 21 -6.58 25.86 18.70
CA SER A 21 -7.99 26.13 18.45
C SER A 21 -8.25 25.90 16.97
N ALA A 22 -8.49 24.64 16.58
CA ALA A 22 -9.17 24.26 15.35
C ALA A 22 -9.45 22.75 15.39
N GLU A 23 -10.75 22.44 15.47
CA GLU A 23 -11.47 21.27 14.95
C GLU A 23 -11.07 19.84 15.38
N PRO A 24 -12.01 19.03 15.91
CA PRO A 24 -11.83 17.59 16.10
C PRO A 24 -11.97 16.90 14.73
N VAL A 25 -10.85 16.72 14.04
CA VAL A 25 -10.79 15.84 12.87
C VAL A 25 -10.76 14.39 13.36
N ASP A 26 -11.71 13.58 12.90
CA ASP A 26 -11.90 12.17 13.24
C ASP A 26 -10.58 11.40 13.47
N GLU A 27 -10.37 10.96 14.71
CA GLU A 27 -9.26 10.12 15.13
C GLU A 27 -9.50 8.67 14.65
N CYS A 28 -9.10 8.36 13.42
CA CYS A 28 -9.03 6.99 12.90
C CYS A 28 -7.80 6.81 11.98
N ALA A 29 -6.68 6.46 12.64
CA ALA A 29 -5.45 5.87 12.13
C ALA A 29 -4.42 6.79 11.45
N GLU A 30 -3.58 7.44 12.27
CA GLU A 30 -2.19 7.70 11.89
C GLU A 30 -1.43 6.37 11.75
N LEU A 31 -1.59 5.69 10.61
CA LEU A 31 -0.50 4.87 10.09
C LEU A 31 0.56 5.84 9.56
N SER A 32 1.31 6.43 10.50
CA SER A 32 2.51 7.24 10.26
C SER A 32 3.60 6.35 9.64
N GLY A 33 3.43 6.08 8.35
CA GLY A 33 4.29 5.28 7.52
C GLY A 33 4.21 5.83 6.11
N ASN A 34 5.37 6.02 5.47
CA ASN A 34 5.43 6.44 4.08
C ASN A 34 4.66 5.45 3.21
N GLN A 35 4.01 5.96 2.16
CA GLN A 35 3.35 5.08 1.19
C GLN A 35 4.36 4.11 0.59
N THR A 36 3.95 2.84 0.49
CA THR A 36 4.80 1.78 -0.06
C THR A 36 4.17 1.20 -1.31
N THR A 37 5.02 0.87 -2.28
CA THR A 37 4.64 0.18 -3.50
C THR A 37 5.71 -0.84 -3.85
N LEU A 38 5.48 -1.66 -4.88
CA LEU A 38 6.44 -2.67 -5.29
C LEU A 38 7.68 -2.03 -5.93
N ASN A 39 8.87 -2.57 -5.63
CA ASN A 39 10.12 -2.12 -6.28
C ASN A 39 10.21 -2.60 -7.75
N ARG A 40 9.56 -3.73 -8.07
CA ARG A 40 9.48 -4.30 -9.42
C ARG A 40 8.19 -5.07 -9.60
N SER A 41 7.78 -5.29 -10.85
CA SER A 41 6.65 -6.15 -11.15
C SER A 41 6.90 -7.60 -10.73
N ILE A 42 5.83 -8.27 -10.32
CA ILE A 42 5.84 -9.67 -9.90
C ILE A 42 4.74 -10.40 -10.65
N ASP A 43 5.08 -11.54 -11.25
CA ASP A 43 4.13 -12.41 -11.93
C ASP A 43 3.92 -13.70 -11.13
N CYS A 44 2.67 -14.14 -11.04
CA CYS A 44 2.33 -15.44 -10.49
C CYS A 44 1.24 -16.13 -11.33
N ALA A 45 1.22 -17.46 -11.23
CA ALA A 45 0.25 -18.31 -11.89
C ALA A 45 -0.36 -19.28 -10.88
N GLY A 46 -1.64 -19.59 -11.03
CA GLY A 46 -2.35 -20.47 -10.11
C GLY A 46 -3.73 -20.89 -10.62
N VAL A 47 -4.48 -21.53 -9.73
CA VAL A 47 -5.86 -21.95 -9.97
C VAL A 47 -6.79 -21.16 -9.07
N ALA A 48 -7.81 -20.53 -9.64
CA ALA A 48 -8.79 -19.75 -8.89
C ALA A 48 -9.67 -20.67 -8.03
N LEU A 49 -9.68 -20.44 -6.71
CA LEU A 49 -10.33 -21.31 -5.74
C LEU A 49 -11.78 -21.65 -6.08
N HIS A 50 -12.59 -20.64 -6.41
CA HIS A 50 -14.03 -20.82 -6.62
C HIS A 50 -14.42 -21.26 -8.02
N SER A 51 -13.59 -20.98 -9.03
CA SER A 51 -13.93 -21.31 -10.44
C SER A 51 -13.14 -22.49 -11.01
N GLY A 52 -12.07 -22.89 -10.35
CA GLY A 52 -11.15 -23.92 -10.85
C GLY A 52 -10.36 -23.49 -12.10
N LYS A 53 -10.46 -22.24 -12.55
CA LYS A 53 -9.80 -21.76 -13.77
C LYS A 53 -8.33 -21.46 -13.52
N LYS A 54 -7.47 -21.78 -14.49
CA LYS A 54 -6.07 -21.30 -14.51
C LYS A 54 -6.07 -19.79 -14.72
N VAL A 55 -5.30 -19.09 -13.89
CA VAL A 55 -5.17 -17.62 -13.91
C VAL A 55 -3.71 -17.23 -13.80
N SER A 56 -3.35 -16.14 -14.47
CA SER A 56 -2.09 -15.43 -14.29
C SER A 56 -2.39 -14.04 -13.71
N LEU A 57 -1.63 -13.63 -12.70
CA LEU A 57 -1.72 -12.34 -12.04
C LEU A 57 -0.37 -11.62 -12.14
N SER A 58 -0.41 -10.36 -12.56
CA SER A 58 0.76 -9.47 -12.55
C SER A 58 0.53 -8.32 -11.58
N LEU A 59 1.33 -8.27 -10.52
CA LEU A 59 1.36 -7.16 -9.57
C LEU A 59 2.35 -6.10 -10.06
N LYS A 60 1.90 -4.85 -10.18
CA LYS A 60 2.70 -3.75 -10.74
C LYS A 60 2.88 -2.63 -9.72
N PRO A 61 4.02 -1.93 -9.72
CA PRO A 61 4.18 -0.69 -8.97
C PRO A 61 3.10 0.32 -9.35
N ALA A 62 2.67 1.10 -8.37
CA ALA A 62 1.64 2.12 -8.49
C ALA A 62 2.14 3.44 -7.89
N GLY A 63 1.64 4.55 -8.43
CA GLY A 63 1.96 5.88 -7.91
C GLY A 63 1.35 6.14 -6.53
N PRO A 64 1.75 7.23 -5.86
CA PRO A 64 1.21 7.60 -4.57
C PRO A 64 -0.30 7.90 -4.64
N ASN A 65 -1.00 7.65 -3.55
CA ASN A 65 -2.45 7.86 -3.36
C ASN A 65 -3.35 7.07 -4.32
N MET A 66 -2.81 6.10 -5.06
CA MET A 66 -3.58 5.27 -6.00
C MET A 66 -4.38 4.17 -5.28
N GLY A 67 -3.96 3.78 -4.07
CA GLY A 67 -4.51 2.63 -3.37
C GLY A 67 -4.20 1.31 -4.08
N ILE A 68 -5.03 0.29 -3.83
CA ILE A 68 -4.92 -1.02 -4.50
C ILE A 68 -5.97 -1.10 -5.59
N ILE A 69 -5.53 -1.28 -6.84
CA ILE A 69 -6.39 -1.39 -8.02
C ILE A 69 -6.26 -2.78 -8.61
N PHE A 70 -7.40 -3.47 -8.75
CA PHE A 70 -7.51 -4.69 -9.54
C PHE A 70 -7.95 -4.32 -10.95
N ARG A 71 -7.34 -4.95 -11.96
CA ARG A 71 -7.68 -4.74 -13.37
C ARG A 71 -7.81 -6.08 -14.07
N ARG A 72 -8.94 -6.32 -14.73
CA ARG A 72 -9.14 -7.51 -15.55
C ARG A 72 -8.54 -7.32 -16.94
N SER A 73 -7.40 -7.96 -17.17
CA SER A 73 -6.68 -7.83 -18.45
C SER A 73 -7.30 -8.66 -19.58
N ASP A 74 -8.21 -9.57 -19.26
CA ASP A 74 -8.88 -10.48 -20.19
C ASP A 74 -10.09 -9.86 -20.91
N LEU A 75 -10.62 -8.73 -20.42
CA LEU A 75 -11.80 -8.08 -20.99
C LEU A 75 -11.45 -6.82 -21.81
N PRO A 76 -12.05 -6.63 -23.00
CA PRO A 76 -11.95 -5.37 -23.74
C PRO A 76 -12.67 -4.26 -22.96
N GLY A 77 -12.01 -3.10 -22.80
CA GLY A 77 -12.57 -1.94 -22.06
C GLY A 77 -12.14 -1.82 -20.59
N LEU A 78 -11.53 -2.87 -20.01
CA LEU A 78 -10.80 -2.89 -18.73
C LEU A 78 -11.51 -2.24 -17.52
N PRO A 79 -12.50 -2.90 -16.90
CA PRO A 79 -12.77 -2.70 -15.47
C PRO A 79 -11.74 -3.45 -14.59
#